data_AF-A0A8U0U6Q8-F1
#
_entry.id   AF-A0A8U0U6Q8-F1
#
_cell.length_a   1.000
_cell.length_b   1.000
_cell.length_c   1.000
_cell.angle_alpha   90.00
_cell.angle_beta   90.00
_cell.angle_gamma   90.00
#
_symmetry.space_group_name_H-M   'P 1'
#
loop_
_entity.id
_entity.type
_entity.pdbx_description
1 polymer ?
#
loop_
_entity_poly.entity_id
_entity_poly.type
_entity_poly.pdbx_seq_one_letter_code
_entity_poly.pdbx_strand_id
1 'polypeptide(L)'
;MRLLITVARRIHKRPLYTPTSCLSSAASCSGAATNSGLQFRDDQLVCGSTGELVQSLRGQVEVRTEFISEEEEGALMKELEPGLRKKRYEFDHWDDAIHGYRETERAQWGAVCEGVMDRLRAVAFSEGSPLLGPVHVLDLDKAGYIKPHIDSVKFCGSTIAGLSLLSDSVMRLVREDEPAEWLNLFLPRRSVYILR
;
A
#
# COMPACT_ATOMS: atom_id res chain seq x y z
N MET A 1 20.17 -14.52 31.04
CA MET A 1 18.88 -14.98 31.59
C MET A 1 17.94 -15.24 30.42
N ARG A 2 17.51 -16.50 30.24
CA ARG A 2 16.59 -16.92 29.19
C ARG A 2 15.16 -16.63 29.68
N LEU A 3 14.37 -15.90 28.92
CA LEU A 3 12.93 -15.81 29.11
C LEU A 3 12.25 -16.42 27.89
N LEU A 4 11.78 -17.65 28.08
CA LEU A 4 10.77 -18.30 27.26
C LEU A 4 9.42 -17.69 27.63
N ILE A 5 8.70 -17.12 26.67
CA ILE A 5 7.28 -16.83 26.84
C ILE A 5 6.50 -17.63 25.80
N THR A 6 5.89 -18.70 26.29
CA THR A 6 4.91 -19.53 25.61
C THR A 6 3.60 -18.74 25.48
N VAL A 7 3.12 -18.49 24.27
CA VAL A 7 1.76 -17.94 24.06
C VAL A 7 0.82 -19.06 23.64
N ALA A 8 -0.13 -19.37 24.53
CA ALA A 8 -1.17 -20.36 24.33
C ALA A 8 -2.20 -19.89 23.28
N ARG A 9 -2.41 -20.69 22.23
CA ARG A 9 -3.50 -20.48 21.26
C ARG A 9 -4.83 -20.92 21.86
N ARG A 10 -5.75 -19.99 22.13
CA ARG A 10 -7.19 -20.30 22.28
C ARG A 10 -7.91 -20.00 20.97
N ILE A 11 -8.28 -21.05 20.26
CA ILE A 11 -9.18 -20.98 19.10
C ILE A 11 -10.60 -20.78 19.64
N HIS A 12 -11.27 -19.69 19.26
CA HIS A 12 -12.72 -19.55 19.42
C HIS A 12 -13.32 -19.20 18.06
N LYS A 13 -14.15 -20.12 17.53
CA LYS A 13 -14.99 -19.93 16.35
C LYS A 13 -15.96 -18.76 16.59
N ARG A 14 -16.10 -17.85 15.62
CA ARG A 14 -17.16 -16.83 15.62
C ARG A 14 -18.32 -17.25 14.70
N PRO A 15 -19.57 -16.93 15.06
CA PRO A 15 -20.76 -17.29 14.29
C PRO A 15 -21.04 -16.29 13.16
N LEU A 16 -21.73 -16.79 12.13
CA LEU A 16 -22.22 -16.04 10.98
C LEU A 16 -23.23 -14.96 11.41
N TYR A 17 -23.02 -13.73 10.95
CA TYR A 17 -24.00 -12.64 11.05
C TYR A 17 -24.31 -12.12 9.64
N THR A 18 -25.60 -12.15 9.30
CA THR A 18 -26.19 -11.57 8.09
C THR A 18 -26.34 -10.04 8.25
N PRO A 19 -26.11 -9.23 7.21
CA PRO A 19 -26.32 -7.80 7.29
C PRO A 19 -27.79 -7.45 6.98
N THR A 20 -28.41 -6.71 7.91
CA THR A 20 -29.71 -6.07 7.72
C THR A 20 -29.51 -4.76 6.95
N SER A 21 -30.26 -4.61 5.86
CA SER A 21 -30.29 -3.43 4.98
C SER A 21 -30.96 -2.22 5.65
N CYS A 22 -30.33 -1.06 5.57
CA CYS A 22 -30.99 0.24 5.77
C CYS A 22 -30.93 1.03 4.45
N LEU A 23 -32.02 0.96 3.69
CA LEU A 23 -32.31 1.82 2.55
C LEU A 23 -33.20 2.97 3.03
N SER A 24 -32.78 4.21 2.76
CA SER A 24 -33.67 5.36 2.84
C SER A 24 -33.61 6.16 1.54
N SER A 25 -34.75 6.11 0.85
CA SER A 25 -35.42 7.17 0.09
C SER A 25 -34.77 7.68 -1.20
N ALA A 26 -35.37 7.23 -2.31
CA ALA A 26 -35.17 7.72 -3.67
C ALA A 26 -35.80 9.10 -3.89
N ALA A 27 -35.13 9.93 -4.70
CA ALA A 27 -35.77 10.97 -5.51
C ALA A 27 -35.42 10.69 -6.97
N SER A 28 -36.47 10.50 -7.78
CA SER A 28 -36.39 10.14 -9.19
C SER A 28 -36.20 11.37 -10.08
N CYS A 29 -35.25 11.31 -11.01
CA CYS A 29 -35.33 12.05 -12.26
C CYS A 29 -34.64 11.26 -13.38
N SER A 30 -35.38 11.10 -14.46
CA SER A 30 -35.11 10.27 -15.63
C SER A 30 -34.13 10.96 -16.58
N GLY A 31 -33.12 10.23 -17.05
CA GLY A 31 -32.22 10.67 -18.12
C GLY A 31 -31.34 9.51 -18.60
N ALA A 32 -31.33 9.26 -19.91
CA ALA A 32 -30.66 8.12 -20.54
C ALA A 32 -29.15 8.32 -20.75
N ALA A 33 -28.43 7.19 -20.84
CA ALA A 33 -27.05 6.99 -21.33
C ALA A 33 -25.95 7.56 -20.41
N THR A 34 -24.81 6.91 -20.14
CA THR A 34 -23.89 6.14 -20.99
C THR A 34 -23.03 5.24 -20.07
N ASN A 35 -22.26 4.31 -20.65
CA ASN A 35 -21.23 3.53 -19.95
C ASN A 35 -20.26 4.45 -19.18
N SER A 36 -20.54 4.72 -17.91
CA SER A 36 -19.57 5.31 -17.00
C SER A 36 -18.80 4.16 -16.37
N GLY A 37 -17.56 3.95 -16.81
CA GLY A 37 -16.59 3.21 -16.02
C GLY A 37 -16.62 3.75 -14.59
N LEU A 38 -16.59 2.85 -13.62
CA LEU A 38 -16.63 3.17 -12.19
C LEU A 38 -15.48 4.15 -11.87
N GLN A 39 -15.75 5.44 -11.98
CA GLN A 39 -14.87 6.49 -11.49
C GLN A 39 -14.94 6.38 -9.97
N PHE A 40 -13.94 5.72 -9.38
CA PHE A 40 -13.69 5.81 -7.96
C PHE A 40 -13.59 7.31 -7.63
N ARG A 41 -14.46 7.78 -6.74
CA ARG A 41 -14.37 9.15 -6.23
C ARG A 41 -13.14 9.19 -5.31
N ASP A 42 -12.26 10.18 -5.50
CA ASP A 42 -11.10 10.46 -4.63
C ASP A 42 -11.46 10.45 -3.13
N ASP A 43 -12.73 10.71 -2.80
CA ASP A 43 -13.30 10.74 -1.46
C ASP A 43 -13.24 9.41 -0.68
N GLN A 44 -12.79 8.29 -1.27
CA GLN A 44 -12.80 6.97 -0.61
C GLN A 44 -11.47 6.19 -0.66
N LEU A 45 -10.34 6.85 -0.92
CA LEU A 45 -9.03 6.18 -0.91
C LEU A 45 -8.55 5.80 0.49
N VAL A 46 -8.99 6.53 1.52
CA VAL A 46 -8.64 6.28 2.92
C VAL A 46 -9.92 6.21 3.75
N CYS A 47 -10.09 5.12 4.48
CA CYS A 47 -11.13 4.99 5.50
C CYS A 47 -10.50 4.56 6.83
N GLY A 48 -11.13 4.88 7.94
CA GLY A 48 -10.62 4.53 9.26
C GLY A 48 -11.71 4.13 10.23
N SER A 49 -11.30 3.71 11.42
CA SER A 49 -12.20 3.31 12.49
C SER A 49 -13.16 4.44 12.92
N THR A 50 -12.68 5.68 12.91
CA THR A 50 -13.47 6.89 13.19
C THR A 50 -13.15 8.01 12.21
N GLY A 51 -14.11 8.92 11.99
CA GLY A 51 -13.89 10.11 11.17
C GLY A 51 -12.82 11.03 11.76
N GLU A 52 -12.78 11.18 13.09
CA GLU A 52 -11.80 12.02 13.80
C GLU A 52 -10.36 11.54 13.58
N LEU A 53 -10.12 10.22 13.62
CA LEU A 53 -8.81 9.64 13.34
C LEU A 53 -8.36 9.91 11.89
N VAL A 54 -9.28 9.74 10.93
CA VAL A 54 -8.98 10.05 9.53
C VAL A 54 -8.64 11.53 9.36
N GLN A 55 -9.35 12.43 10.06
CA GLN A 55 -9.05 13.86 10.04
C GLN A 55 -7.70 14.20 10.67
N SER A 56 -7.36 13.60 11.82
CA SER A 56 -6.12 13.90 12.55
C SER A 56 -4.85 13.47 11.79
N LEU A 57 -4.96 12.43 10.95
CA LEU A 57 -3.89 11.93 10.11
C LEU A 57 -3.88 12.51 8.69
N ARG A 58 -4.74 13.50 8.40
CA ARG A 58 -4.68 14.23 7.12
C ARG A 58 -3.30 14.87 6.95
N GLY A 59 -2.69 14.64 5.79
CA GLY A 59 -1.34 15.13 5.47
C GLY A 59 -0.20 14.22 5.93
N GLN A 60 -0.44 13.33 6.89
CA GLN A 60 0.50 12.27 7.30
C GLN A 60 0.32 11.01 6.45
N VAL A 61 -0.93 10.69 6.09
CA VAL A 61 -1.29 9.54 5.26
C VAL A 61 -1.94 10.05 3.98
N GLU A 62 -1.38 9.68 2.83
CA GLU A 62 -1.82 10.16 1.53
C GLU A 62 -1.78 9.05 0.48
N VAL A 63 -2.79 9.02 -0.40
CA VAL A 63 -2.82 8.18 -1.60
C VAL A 63 -3.15 9.07 -2.79
N ARG A 64 -2.41 8.93 -3.89
CA ARG A 64 -2.72 9.58 -5.17
C ARG A 64 -2.84 8.53 -6.26
N THR A 65 -4.01 8.46 -6.90
CA THR A 65 -4.28 7.54 -8.01
C THR A 65 -3.64 8.04 -9.30
N GLU A 66 -3.40 7.13 -10.25
CA GLU A 66 -2.92 7.48 -11.59
C GLU A 66 -1.69 8.41 -11.56
N PHE A 67 -0.77 8.14 -10.62
CA PHE A 67 0.46 8.91 -10.42
C PHE A 67 1.46 8.70 -11.56
N ILE A 68 1.43 7.52 -12.16
CA ILE A 68 2.18 7.19 -13.38
C ILE A 68 1.21 6.82 -14.50
N SER A 69 1.63 7.01 -15.75
CA SER A 69 0.88 6.54 -16.91
C SER A 69 1.07 5.04 -17.16
N GLU A 70 0.29 4.47 -18.08
CA GLU A 70 0.46 3.08 -18.50
C GLU A 70 1.80 2.84 -19.21
N GLU A 71 2.28 3.84 -19.97
CA GLU A 71 3.57 3.79 -20.63
C GLU A 71 4.73 3.79 -19.63
N GLU A 72 4.61 4.60 -18.57
CA GLU A 72 5.61 4.66 -17.50
C GLU A 72 5.64 3.37 -16.67
N GLU A 73 4.48 2.80 -16.35
CA GLU A 73 4.39 1.47 -15.75
C GLU A 73 5.03 0.41 -16.65
N GLY A 74 4.76 0.45 -17.96
CA GLY A 74 5.37 -0.44 -18.93
C GLY A 74 6.90 -0.30 -18.99
N ALA A 75 7.43 0.92 -18.88
CA ALA A 75 8.87 1.18 -18.82
C ALA A 75 9.50 0.60 -17.55
N LEU A 76 8.86 0.79 -16.39
CA LEU A 76 9.29 0.20 -15.12
C LEU A 76 9.32 -1.33 -15.22
N MET A 77 8.26 -1.94 -15.76
CA MET A 77 8.20 -3.39 -15.90
C MET A 77 9.28 -3.93 -16.84
N LYS A 78 9.55 -3.25 -17.96
CA LYS A 78 10.63 -3.63 -18.88
C LYS A 78 12.01 -3.63 -18.21
N GLU A 79 12.23 -2.72 -17.26
CA GLU A 79 13.48 -2.63 -16.50
C GLU A 79 13.56 -3.64 -15.35
N LEU A 80 12.44 -3.92 -14.67
CA LEU A 80 12.39 -4.74 -13.45
C LEU A 80 12.23 -6.23 -13.71
N GLU A 81 11.37 -6.59 -14.66
CA GLU A 81 10.96 -7.98 -14.91
C GLU A 81 12.14 -8.93 -15.24
N PRO A 82 13.17 -8.54 -16.03
CA PRO A 82 14.30 -9.41 -16.31
C PRO A 82 15.11 -9.82 -15.07
N GLY A 83 15.17 -8.95 -14.06
CA GLY A 83 15.85 -9.22 -12.79
C GLY A 83 14.97 -10.05 -11.86
N LEU A 84 13.73 -9.62 -11.66
CA LEU A 84 12.77 -10.27 -10.77
C LEU A 84 12.44 -11.70 -11.21
N ARG A 85 12.27 -11.97 -12.51
CA ARG A 85 11.98 -13.32 -13.05
C ARG A 85 13.05 -14.36 -12.74
N LYS A 86 14.29 -13.94 -12.49
CA LYS A 86 15.39 -14.85 -12.14
C LYS A 86 15.34 -15.28 -10.67
N LYS A 87 14.61 -14.54 -9.83
CA LYS A 87 14.42 -14.84 -8.41
C LYS A 87 13.19 -15.73 -8.23
N ARG A 88 13.27 -16.60 -7.22
CA ARG A 88 12.13 -17.42 -6.79
C ARG A 88 11.34 -16.65 -5.74
N TYR A 89 10.04 -16.95 -5.64
CA TYR A 89 9.25 -16.46 -4.52
C TYR A 89 9.70 -17.15 -3.22
N GLU A 90 9.85 -16.34 -2.19
CA GLU A 90 10.23 -16.71 -0.84
C GLU A 90 8.99 -16.69 0.06
N PHE A 91 8.85 -17.73 0.88
CA PHE A 91 7.73 -17.92 1.80
C PHE A 91 8.19 -18.04 3.26
N ASP A 92 9.50 -18.16 3.48
CA ASP A 92 10.12 -18.28 4.80
C ASP A 92 11.17 -17.16 4.92
N HIS A 93 10.86 -16.09 5.66
CA HIS A 93 11.80 -15.01 5.99
C HIS A 93 12.05 -14.95 7.50
N TRP A 94 13.21 -14.44 7.93
CA TRP A 94 13.65 -14.51 9.32
C TRP A 94 12.80 -13.68 10.29
N ASP A 95 12.19 -12.60 9.81
CA ASP A 95 11.25 -11.75 10.57
C ASP A 95 9.77 -12.10 10.33
N ASP A 96 9.50 -13.03 9.40
CA ASP A 96 8.17 -13.53 9.07
C ASP A 96 7.17 -12.45 8.58
N ALA A 97 7.65 -11.26 8.20
CA ALA A 97 6.81 -10.11 7.86
C ALA A 97 6.18 -10.21 6.47
N ILE A 98 6.91 -10.70 5.47
CA ILE A 98 6.48 -10.75 4.07
C ILE A 98 6.40 -12.20 3.60
N HIS A 99 5.32 -12.56 2.90
CA HIS A 99 5.00 -13.92 2.44
C HIS A 99 4.76 -13.93 0.95
N GLY A 100 5.34 -14.90 0.24
CA GLY A 100 5.14 -15.09 -1.19
C GLY A 100 5.69 -13.92 -2.00
N TYR A 101 6.93 -13.54 -1.75
CA TYR A 101 7.55 -12.37 -2.36
C TYR A 101 8.89 -12.66 -3.01
N ARG A 102 9.30 -11.78 -3.91
CA ARG A 102 10.69 -11.68 -4.36
C ARG A 102 11.02 -10.20 -4.44
N GLU A 103 12.27 -9.86 -4.19
CA GLU A 103 12.65 -8.46 -4.08
C GLU A 103 13.98 -8.17 -4.74
N THR A 104 14.26 -6.91 -5.02
CA THR A 104 15.58 -6.42 -5.41
C THR A 104 15.74 -4.98 -4.96
N GLU A 105 16.98 -4.53 -4.86
CA GLU A 105 17.30 -3.12 -4.69
C GLU A 105 17.85 -2.58 -6.01
N ARG A 106 17.52 -1.33 -6.35
CA ARG A 106 17.96 -0.69 -7.60
C ARG A 106 18.39 0.75 -7.38
N ALA A 107 19.62 1.05 -7.76
CA ALA A 107 20.22 2.38 -7.61
C ALA A 107 20.15 3.23 -8.88
N GLN A 108 19.97 2.61 -10.04
CA GLN A 108 20.04 3.27 -11.35
C GLN A 108 18.82 2.91 -12.20
N TRP A 109 18.24 3.91 -12.83
CA TRP A 109 17.07 3.75 -13.69
C TRP A 109 17.35 4.31 -15.09
N GLY A 110 16.68 3.77 -16.10
CA GLY A 110 16.64 4.40 -17.42
C GLY A 110 15.91 5.73 -17.37
N ALA A 111 16.13 6.59 -18.38
CA ALA A 111 15.66 7.99 -18.35
C ALA A 111 14.17 8.16 -18.04
N VAL A 112 13.30 7.29 -18.56
CA VAL A 112 11.86 7.34 -18.28
C VAL A 112 11.57 7.00 -16.82
N CYS A 113 12.13 5.90 -16.32
CA CYS A 113 11.94 5.45 -14.94
C CYS A 113 12.58 6.41 -13.95
N GLU A 114 13.74 7.01 -14.28
CA GLU A 114 14.37 8.04 -13.44
C GLU A 114 13.47 9.28 -13.31
N GLY A 115 12.81 9.70 -14.41
CA GLY A 115 11.81 10.76 -14.35
C GLY A 115 10.62 10.45 -13.44
N VAL A 116 10.18 9.20 -13.37
CA VAL A 116 9.16 8.75 -12.41
C VAL A 116 9.70 8.85 -10.97
N MET A 117 10.93 8.38 -10.74
CA MET A 117 11.56 8.43 -9.42
C MET A 117 11.77 9.87 -8.95
N ASP A 118 12.16 10.78 -9.84
CA ASP A 118 12.28 12.21 -9.56
C ASP A 118 10.95 12.83 -9.12
N ARG A 119 9.86 12.54 -9.84
CA ARG A 119 8.52 13.04 -9.45
C ARG A 119 8.08 12.45 -8.12
N LEU A 120 8.32 11.16 -7.89
CA LEU A 120 8.01 10.50 -6.62
C LEU A 120 8.78 11.18 -5.48
N ARG A 121 10.07 11.44 -5.67
CA ARG A 121 10.92 12.14 -4.69
C ARG A 121 10.40 13.54 -4.39
N ALA A 122 10.11 14.33 -5.43
CA ALA A 122 9.65 15.71 -5.29
C ALA A 122 8.29 15.83 -4.56
N VAL A 123 7.43 14.82 -4.70
CA VAL A 123 6.10 14.81 -4.07
C VAL A 123 6.15 14.30 -2.63
N ALA A 124 6.97 13.28 -2.35
CA ALA A 124 6.97 12.63 -1.05
C ALA A 124 7.92 13.29 -0.04
N PHE A 125 9.07 13.77 -0.49
CA PHE A 125 10.16 14.21 0.39
C PHE A 125 10.46 15.70 0.20
N SER A 126 10.80 16.39 1.29
CA SER A 126 11.24 17.77 1.24
C SER A 126 12.55 17.89 0.44
N GLU A 127 12.71 18.99 -0.29
CA GLU A 127 13.91 19.26 -1.06
C GLU A 127 15.17 19.19 -0.18
N GLY A 128 16.20 18.49 -0.66
CA GLY A 128 17.46 18.30 0.08
C GLY A 128 17.40 17.27 1.22
N SER A 129 16.27 16.60 1.44
CA SER A 129 16.20 15.50 2.43
C SER A 129 17.14 14.36 2.02
N PRO A 130 17.94 13.80 2.95
CA PRO A 130 18.74 12.63 2.66
C PRO A 130 17.81 11.44 2.36
N LEU A 131 17.92 10.89 1.16
CA LEU A 131 17.19 9.69 0.78
C LEU A 131 18.08 8.48 1.02
N LEU A 132 17.49 7.45 1.65
CA LEU A 132 18.13 6.14 1.72
C LEU A 132 18.08 5.53 0.32
N GLY A 133 19.23 5.06 -0.16
CA GLY A 133 19.32 4.30 -1.40
C GLY A 133 19.82 2.88 -1.10
N PRO A 134 19.67 1.92 -2.03
CA PRO A 134 18.92 1.98 -3.29
C PRO A 134 17.40 1.91 -3.12
N VAL A 135 16.63 2.09 -4.21
CA VAL A 135 15.16 1.91 -4.18
C VAL A 135 14.84 0.43 -4.02
N HIS A 136 14.06 0.09 -3.00
CA HIS A 136 13.55 -1.27 -2.79
C HIS A 136 12.39 -1.56 -3.74
N VAL A 137 12.45 -2.71 -4.40
CA VAL A 137 11.42 -3.21 -5.31
C VAL A 137 10.95 -4.55 -4.78
N LEU A 138 9.68 -4.60 -4.39
CA LEU A 138 9.01 -5.78 -3.89
C LEU A 138 7.98 -6.26 -4.91
N ASP A 139 8.06 -7.54 -5.26
CA ASP A 139 7.12 -8.23 -6.13
C ASP A 139 6.42 -9.33 -5.34
N LEU A 140 5.09 -9.22 -5.22
CA LEU A 140 4.25 -10.15 -4.47
C LEU A 140 3.56 -11.12 -5.43
N ASP A 141 3.61 -12.40 -5.10
CA ASP A 141 2.78 -13.40 -5.73
C ASP A 141 1.30 -13.07 -5.51
N LYS A 142 0.42 -13.64 -6.34
CA LYS A 142 -1.04 -13.47 -6.22
C LYS A 142 -1.57 -13.87 -4.83
N ALA A 143 -0.95 -14.86 -4.18
CA ALA A 143 -1.29 -15.27 -2.81
C ALA A 143 -0.35 -14.65 -1.75
N GLY A 144 0.61 -13.82 -2.18
CA GLY A 144 1.54 -13.13 -1.31
C GLY A 144 0.87 -12.00 -0.53
N TYR A 145 1.43 -11.68 0.64
CA TYR A 145 0.90 -10.65 1.52
C TYR A 145 1.99 -10.17 2.49
N ILE A 146 1.73 -9.01 3.10
CA ILE A 146 2.58 -8.41 4.12
C ILE A 146 1.81 -8.41 5.44
N LYS A 147 2.40 -8.96 6.50
CA LYS A 147 1.86 -8.95 7.86
C LYS A 147 2.02 -7.57 8.51
N PRO A 148 1.26 -7.27 9.57
CA PRO A 148 1.47 -6.05 10.35
C PRO A 148 2.92 -5.98 10.85
N HIS A 149 3.61 -4.90 10.51
CA HIS A 149 4.97 -4.61 10.94
C HIS A 149 5.19 -3.09 10.95
N ILE A 150 6.26 -2.66 11.60
CA ILE A 150 6.76 -1.29 11.55
C ILE A 150 8.15 -1.37 10.95
N ASP A 151 8.41 -0.55 9.92
CA ASP A 151 9.72 -0.49 9.29
C ASP A 151 10.79 -0.13 10.31
N SER A 152 11.97 -0.75 10.16
CA SER A 152 13.08 -0.50 11.07
C SER A 152 13.55 0.95 10.98
N VAL A 153 13.57 1.65 12.12
CA VAL A 153 14.13 3.01 12.23
C VAL A 153 15.61 3.11 11.85
N LYS A 154 16.31 1.98 11.72
CA LYS A 154 17.70 1.93 11.23
C LYS A 154 17.78 2.05 9.71
N PHE A 155 16.71 1.67 9.01
CA PHE A 155 16.66 1.50 7.55
C PHE A 155 15.53 2.30 6.89
N CYS A 156 14.74 3.04 7.67
CA CYS A 156 13.72 3.97 7.19
C CYS A 156 13.83 5.30 7.92
N GLY A 157 13.61 6.39 7.16
CA GLY A 157 13.49 7.74 7.70
C GLY A 157 12.08 8.02 8.22
N SER A 158 11.75 9.30 8.39
CA SER A 158 10.41 9.74 8.79
C SER A 158 9.39 9.74 7.64
N THR A 159 9.73 9.20 6.47
CA THR A 159 8.81 9.19 5.33
C THR A 159 9.02 7.94 4.50
N ILE A 160 7.92 7.27 4.19
CA ILE A 160 7.88 6.11 3.28
C ILE A 160 6.96 6.49 2.12
N ALA A 161 7.43 6.28 0.90
CA ALA A 161 6.64 6.47 -0.31
C ALA A 161 6.73 5.22 -1.18
N GLY A 162 5.59 4.63 -1.50
CA GLY A 162 5.52 3.43 -2.32
C GLY A 162 4.69 3.64 -3.56
N LEU A 163 5.21 3.17 -4.70
CA LEU A 163 4.53 3.17 -5.99
C LEU A 163 3.92 1.78 -6.25
N SER A 164 2.61 1.70 -6.40
CA SER A 164 1.88 0.46 -6.65
C SER A 164 1.77 0.17 -8.14
N LEU A 165 2.13 -1.03 -8.57
CA LEU A 165 2.12 -1.48 -9.96
C LEU A 165 1.25 -2.75 -10.11
N LEU A 166 0.88 -3.08 -11.35
CA LEU A 166 0.19 -4.31 -11.79
C LEU A 166 -1.24 -4.55 -11.28
N SER A 167 -1.46 -4.55 -9.97
CA SER A 167 -2.74 -4.89 -9.35
C SER A 167 -3.03 -4.07 -8.11
N ASP A 168 -4.31 -3.82 -7.87
CA ASP A 168 -4.80 -3.10 -6.70
C ASP A 168 -4.51 -3.88 -5.40
N SER A 169 -4.30 -3.14 -4.31
CA SER A 169 -4.13 -3.72 -2.98
C SER A 169 -4.76 -2.83 -1.90
N VAL A 170 -4.80 -3.34 -0.67
CA VAL A 170 -5.22 -2.57 0.51
C VAL A 170 -4.11 -2.62 1.54
N MET A 171 -3.63 -1.45 1.94
CA MET A 171 -2.73 -1.31 3.10
C MET A 171 -3.56 -0.98 4.33
N ARG A 172 -3.39 -1.75 5.40
CA ARG A 172 -4.01 -1.47 6.70
C ARG A 172 -2.97 -0.96 7.68
N LEU A 173 -3.19 0.25 8.19
CA LEU A 173 -2.45 0.81 9.31
C LEU A 173 -3.26 0.57 10.58
N VAL A 174 -2.62 0.11 11.65
CA VAL A 174 -3.24 -0.12 12.96
C VAL A 174 -2.33 0.49 14.01
N ARG A 175 -2.89 1.21 14.98
CA ARG A 175 -2.09 1.72 16.09
C ARG A 175 -1.62 0.56 16.96
N GLU A 176 -0.32 0.53 17.30
CA GLU A 176 0.29 -0.60 18.02
C GLU A 176 -0.32 -0.82 19.42
N ASP A 177 -0.63 0.26 20.13
CA ASP A 177 -1.18 0.24 21.49
C ASP A 177 -2.72 0.24 21.55
N GLU A 178 -3.39 0.55 20.44
CA GLU A 178 -4.86 0.58 20.34
C GLU A 178 -5.34 -0.04 19.02
N PRO A 179 -5.54 -1.37 18.98
CA PRO A 179 -5.96 -2.07 17.77
C PRO A 179 -7.34 -1.67 17.25
N ALA A 180 -8.15 -0.98 18.06
CA ALA A 180 -9.43 -0.41 17.63
C ALA A 180 -9.24 0.80 16.68
N GLU A 181 -8.07 1.43 16.71
CA GLU A 181 -7.70 2.53 15.81
C GLU A 181 -6.95 2.01 14.59
N TRP A 182 -7.56 2.17 13.42
CA TRP A 182 -7.02 1.68 12.16
C TRP A 182 -7.42 2.57 10.99
N LEU A 183 -6.63 2.48 9.91
CA LEU A 183 -6.91 3.04 8.59
C LEU A 183 -6.73 1.95 7.54
N ASN A 184 -7.60 1.91 6.54
CA ASN A 184 -7.37 1.18 5.30
C ASN A 184 -7.15 2.20 4.17
N LEU A 185 -6.07 2.01 3.43
CA LEU A 185 -5.74 2.72 2.22
C LEU A 185 -6.01 1.79 1.04
N PHE A 186 -6.86 2.21 0.11
CA PHE A 186 -6.97 1.54 -1.18
C PHE A 186 -5.82 2.01 -2.07
N LEU A 187 -5.01 1.08 -2.53
CA LEU A 187 -3.83 1.34 -3.35
C LEU A 187 -4.07 0.77 -4.75
N PRO A 188 -4.75 1.53 -5.64
CA PRO A 188 -4.99 1.07 -6.99
C PRO A 188 -3.67 0.97 -7.76
N ARG A 189 -3.66 0.16 -8.81
CA ARG A 189 -2.58 0.12 -9.79
C ARG A 189 -2.21 1.54 -10.24
N ARG A 190 -0.92 1.83 -10.39
CA ARG A 190 -0.34 3.14 -10.74
C ARG A 190 -0.52 4.24 -9.69
N SER A 191 -0.94 3.91 -8.47
CA SER A 191 -1.00 4.88 -7.37
C SER A 191 0.32 5.02 -6.63
N VAL A 192 0.47 6.14 -5.92
CA VAL A 192 1.48 6.31 -4.89
C VAL A 192 0.80 6.45 -3.53
N TYR A 193 1.36 5.83 -2.50
CA TYR A 193 1.06 6.15 -1.11
C TYR A 193 2.25 6.83 -0.43
N ILE A 194 1.95 7.70 0.54
CA ILE A 194 2.96 8.42 1.32
C ILE A 194 2.55 8.35 2.79
N LEU A 195 3.47 7.92 3.64
CA LEU A 195 3.37 7.89 5.10
C LEU A 195 4.45 8.83 5.66
N ARG A 196 4.08 9.78 6.52
CA ARG A 196 4.97 10.75 7.18
C ARG A 196 4.85 10.70 8.70
#